data_AF-A0A3S0EBK5-F1
#
_entry.id   AF-A0A3S0EBK5-F1
#
_cell.length_a   1.000
_cell.length_b   1.000
_cell.length_c   1.000
_cell.angle_alpha   90.00
_cell.angle_beta   90.00
_cell.angle_gamma   90.00
#
_symmetry.space_group_name_H-M   'P 1'
#
loop_
_entity.id
_entity.type
_entity.pdbx_description
1 polymer ?
#
loop_
_entity_poly.entity_id
_entity_poly.type
_entity_poly.pdbx_seq_one_letter_code
_entity_poly.pdbx_strand_id
1 'polypeptide(L)'
;MTSKIIETPLSNIDLNELLKDINKTLGENKKINIFTVDEMIKSPKIFNDELKKNHYCIIFLKPKNTNIGHWVIMFKNDKNEIYFFDSYGNNPLNLSKKLYDFLLKYYPNTIYNSVQYQKYSSKVATCGRWCMFVISMLKIFKNLNVDKLNIVLKNMKNKYKMPYDNIISSLINFDIE
;
A
#
# COMPACT_ATOMS: atom_id res chain seq x y z
N MET A 1 13.85 -11.07 -21.17
CA MET A 1 12.70 -11.35 -20.28
C MET A 1 11.50 -10.59 -20.82
N THR A 2 10.55 -11.31 -21.40
CA THR A 2 9.25 -10.77 -21.81
C THR A 2 8.52 -10.24 -20.59
N SER A 3 8.02 -9.00 -20.64
CA SER A 3 7.21 -8.46 -19.55
C SER A 3 5.94 -9.30 -19.42
N LYS A 4 5.88 -10.16 -18.40
CA LYS A 4 4.64 -10.85 -18.03
C LYS A 4 3.58 -9.75 -17.86
N ILE A 5 2.48 -9.88 -18.58
CA ILE A 5 1.35 -8.97 -18.50
C ILE A 5 0.82 -9.01 -17.05
N ILE A 6 0.70 -7.86 -16.39
CA ILE A 6 0.25 -7.75 -14.99
C ILE A 6 -1.18 -7.23 -14.97
N GLU A 7 -2.11 -8.08 -15.40
CA GLU A 7 -3.51 -7.67 -15.58
C GLU A 7 -4.37 -7.86 -14.33
N THR A 8 -3.99 -8.75 -13.40
CA THR A 8 -4.87 -9.12 -12.28
C THR A 8 -4.57 -8.30 -11.01
N PRO A 9 -5.50 -7.43 -10.56
CA PRO A 9 -5.40 -6.74 -9.28
C PRO A 9 -5.54 -7.75 -8.14
N LEU A 10 -4.83 -7.53 -7.04
CA LEU A 10 -5.01 -8.36 -5.84
C LEU A 10 -6.38 -8.08 -5.21
N SER A 11 -7.08 -9.16 -4.86
CA SER A 11 -8.29 -9.14 -4.04
C SER A 11 -7.96 -8.98 -2.55
N ASN A 12 -8.99 -8.77 -1.72
CA ASN A 12 -8.83 -8.80 -0.26
C ASN A 12 -8.32 -10.15 0.25
N ILE A 13 -8.71 -11.25 -0.40
CA ILE A 13 -8.32 -12.61 -0.01
C ILE A 13 -6.83 -12.76 -0.29
N ASP A 14 -6.41 -12.42 -1.51
CA ASP A 14 -5.03 -12.49 -1.98
C ASP A 14 -4.08 -11.69 -1.06
N LEU A 15 -4.48 -10.47 -0.68
CA LEU A 15 -3.72 -9.66 0.26
C LEU A 15 -3.56 -10.39 1.60
N ASN A 16 -4.65 -10.93 2.16
CA ASN A 16 -4.59 -11.63 3.45
C ASN A 16 -3.71 -12.88 3.40
N GLU A 17 -3.75 -13.63 2.30
CA GLU A 17 -2.88 -14.80 2.09
C GLU A 17 -1.41 -14.39 2.05
N LEU A 18 -1.06 -13.37 1.27
CA LEU A 18 0.30 -12.84 1.25
C LEU A 18 0.78 -12.37 2.63
N LEU A 19 -0.10 -11.75 3.43
CA LEU A 19 0.29 -11.33 4.77
C LEU A 19 0.54 -12.55 5.66
N LYS A 20 -0.28 -13.61 5.56
CA LYS A 20 -0.04 -14.85 6.31
C LYS A 20 1.32 -15.45 5.98
N ASP A 21 1.71 -15.46 4.70
CA ASP A 21 3.02 -15.97 4.28
C ASP A 21 4.16 -15.11 4.82
N ILE A 22 4.09 -13.79 4.66
CA ILE A 22 5.07 -12.84 5.23
C ILE A 22 5.18 -13.03 6.76
N ASN A 23 4.05 -13.17 7.43
CA ASN A 23 3.97 -13.38 8.87
C ASN A 23 4.59 -14.71 9.29
N LYS A 24 4.30 -15.80 8.59
CA LYS A 24 4.87 -17.12 8.82
C LYS A 24 6.39 -17.08 8.71
N THR A 25 6.92 -16.43 7.68
CA THR A 25 8.37 -16.27 7.48
C THR A 25 9.03 -15.46 8.59
N LEU A 26 8.32 -14.48 9.15
CA LEU A 26 8.87 -13.55 10.13
C LEU A 26 8.48 -13.86 11.58
N GLY A 27 7.77 -14.98 11.83
CA GLY A 27 7.37 -15.42 13.17
C GLY A 27 6.31 -14.55 13.85
N GLU A 28 5.49 -13.82 13.07
CA GLU A 28 4.38 -13.01 13.59
C GLU A 28 3.03 -13.59 13.16
N ASN A 29 1.93 -13.17 13.79
CA ASN A 29 0.59 -13.42 13.27
C ASN A 29 -0.28 -12.16 13.38
N LYS A 30 -0.51 -11.51 12.24
CA LYS A 30 -1.29 -10.28 12.10
C LYS A 30 -2.31 -10.43 10.97
N LYS A 31 -3.47 -9.81 11.12
CA LYS A 31 -4.48 -9.69 10.06
C LYS A 31 -4.24 -8.40 9.27
N ILE A 32 -4.58 -8.39 7.98
CA ILE A 32 -4.63 -7.11 7.26
C ILE A 32 -5.86 -6.33 7.72
N ASN A 33 -5.62 -5.08 8.10
CA ASN A 33 -6.69 -4.11 8.32
C ASN A 33 -6.97 -3.36 7.03
N ILE A 34 -8.10 -3.69 6.41
CA ILE A 34 -8.59 -3.05 5.20
C ILE A 34 -9.79 -2.19 5.57
N PHE A 35 -9.79 -0.93 5.15
CA PHE A 35 -10.91 -0.02 5.32
C PHE A 35 -11.28 0.65 4.01
N THR A 36 -12.56 0.88 3.78
CA THR A 36 -13.04 1.87 2.82
C THR A 36 -13.06 3.26 3.46
N VAL A 37 -13.06 4.32 2.65
CA VAL A 37 -13.17 5.70 3.16
C VAL A 37 -14.46 5.90 3.97
N ASP A 38 -15.56 5.29 3.56
CA ASP A 38 -16.83 5.41 4.28
C ASP A 38 -16.79 4.68 5.64
N GLU A 39 -16.11 3.53 5.75
CA GLU A 39 -15.89 2.85 7.04
C GLU A 39 -15.01 3.68 7.98
N MET A 40 -13.95 4.31 7.45
CA MET A 40 -13.10 5.22 8.23
C MET A 40 -13.93 6.37 8.82
N ILE A 41 -14.80 6.98 8.02
CA ILE A 41 -15.64 8.11 8.46
C ILE A 41 -16.72 7.65 9.44
N LYS A 42 -17.34 6.49 9.21
CA LYS A 42 -18.38 5.93 10.09
C LYS A 42 -17.80 5.50 11.43
N SER A 43 -16.55 5.06 11.48
CA SER A 43 -15.94 4.49 12.68
C SER A 43 -14.47 4.91 12.83
N PRO A 44 -14.20 6.22 13.02
CA PRO A 44 -12.84 6.77 13.09
C PRO A 44 -12.02 6.15 14.22
N LYS A 45 -12.66 5.86 15.36
CA LYS A 45 -11.99 5.22 16.49
C LYS A 45 -11.42 3.85 16.12
N ILE A 46 -12.18 3.02 15.40
CA ILE A 46 -11.74 1.67 15.00
C ILE A 46 -10.52 1.79 14.06
N PHE A 47 -10.59 2.68 13.07
CA PHE A 47 -9.46 2.92 12.17
C PHE A 47 -8.21 3.38 12.95
N ASN A 48 -8.37 4.36 13.85
CA ASN A 48 -7.27 4.90 14.63
C ASN A 48 -6.64 3.85 15.55
N ASP A 49 -7.46 3.01 16.19
CA ASP A 49 -7.01 1.93 17.07
C ASP A 49 -6.25 0.86 16.28
N GLU A 50 -6.72 0.47 15.09
CA GLU A 50 -6.04 -0.49 14.23
C GLU A 50 -4.72 0.05 13.66
N LEU A 51 -4.66 1.32 13.24
CA LEU A 51 -3.42 1.95 12.81
C LEU A 51 -2.41 2.02 13.96
N LYS A 52 -2.87 2.37 15.16
CA LYS A 52 -2.02 2.44 16.36
C LYS A 52 -1.45 1.08 16.72
N LYS A 53 -2.27 0.04 16.68
CA LYS A 53 -1.92 -1.33 17.05
C LYS A 53 -1.00 -2.00 16.03
N ASN A 54 -1.28 -1.84 14.73
CA ASN A 54 -0.61 -2.61 13.68
C ASN A 54 0.43 -1.81 12.91
N HIS A 55 0.52 -0.50 13.16
CA HIS A 55 1.40 0.43 12.45
C HIS A 55 1.05 0.64 10.97
N TYR A 56 0.01 0.01 10.45
CA TYR A 56 -0.50 0.24 9.11
C TYR A 56 -1.99 -0.09 8.99
N CYS A 57 -2.63 0.53 8.00
CA CYS A 57 -3.94 0.18 7.48
C CYS A 57 -3.90 0.28 5.96
N ILE A 58 -4.46 -0.71 5.26
CA ILE A 58 -4.73 -0.62 3.83
C ILE A 58 -6.09 0.07 3.66
N ILE A 59 -6.17 0.97 2.69
CA ILE A 59 -7.40 1.67 2.35
C ILE A 59 -7.80 1.26 0.93
N PHE A 60 -9.03 0.79 0.79
CA PHE A 60 -9.63 0.51 -0.51
C PHE A 60 -10.43 1.71 -1.00
N LEU A 61 -9.94 2.34 -2.06
CA LEU A 61 -10.61 3.43 -2.75
C LEU A 61 -11.48 2.83 -3.85
N LYS A 62 -12.76 2.64 -3.54
CA LYS A 62 -13.75 2.07 -4.47
C LYS A 62 -14.52 3.20 -5.17
N PRO A 63 -14.45 3.34 -6.51
CA PRO A 63 -15.40 4.14 -7.27
C PRO A 63 -16.83 3.62 -7.05
N LYS A 64 -17.83 4.50 -7.16
CA LYS A 64 -19.23 4.07 -7.06
C LYS A 64 -19.53 3.04 -8.17
N ASN A 65 -20.17 1.93 -7.79
CA ASN A 65 -20.69 0.89 -8.69
C ASN A 65 -19.63 0.06 -9.46
N THR A 66 -18.37 0.03 -9.04
CA THR A 66 -17.35 -0.86 -9.64
C THR A 66 -16.72 -1.77 -8.58
N ASN A 67 -16.49 -3.05 -8.91
CA ASN A 67 -15.68 -3.92 -8.03
C ASN A 67 -14.18 -3.74 -8.22
N ILE A 68 -13.78 -2.87 -9.14
CA ILE A 68 -12.41 -2.44 -9.37
C ILE A 68 -12.21 -1.13 -8.61
N GLY A 69 -11.19 -1.07 -7.78
CA GLY A 69 -10.82 0.12 -7.03
C GLY A 69 -9.30 0.28 -6.99
N HIS A 70 -8.83 1.04 -6.01
CA HIS A 70 -7.42 1.32 -5.84
C HIS A 70 -6.98 1.06 -4.40
N TRP A 71 -5.90 0.31 -4.23
CA TRP A 71 -5.30 0.02 -2.94
C TRP A 71 -4.25 1.08 -2.63
N VAL A 72 -4.41 1.73 -1.48
CA VAL A 72 -3.39 2.61 -0.89
C VAL A 72 -3.10 2.13 0.52
N ILE A 73 -1.98 2.55 1.09
CA ILE A 73 -1.61 2.16 2.46
C ILE A 73 -1.27 3.39 3.26
N MET A 74 -1.82 3.47 4.46
CA MET A 74 -1.37 4.40 5.48
C MET A 74 -0.53 3.63 6.50
N PHE A 75 0.61 4.18 6.88
CA PHE A 75 1.50 3.55 7.85
C PHE A 75 2.13 4.55 8.80
N LYS A 76 2.60 4.03 9.93
CA LYS A 76 3.23 4.78 11.00
C LYS A 76 4.61 4.22 11.25
N ASN A 77 5.62 5.08 11.28
CA ASN A 77 6.97 4.64 11.61
C ASN A 77 7.21 4.59 13.14
N ASP A 78 8.42 4.20 13.55
CA ASP A 78 8.80 4.08 14.96
C ASP A 78 8.82 5.43 15.70
N LYS A 79 8.89 6.55 14.97
CA LYS A 79 8.77 7.91 15.50
C LYS A 79 7.33 8.41 15.59
N ASN A 80 6.35 7.55 15.30
CA ASN A 80 4.92 7.89 15.22
C ASN A 80 4.55 8.90 14.12
N GLU A 81 5.42 9.11 13.13
CA GLU A 81 5.08 9.90 11.94
C GLU A 81 4.16 9.09 11.03
N ILE A 82 3.16 9.75 10.45
CA ILE A 82 2.15 9.14 9.59
C ILE A 82 2.51 9.37 8.13
N TYR A 83 2.48 8.29 7.37
CA TYR A 83 2.73 8.29 5.94
C TYR A 83 1.54 7.72 5.19
N PHE A 84 1.22 8.33 4.06
CA PHE A 84 0.26 7.84 3.10
C PHE A 84 1.00 7.47 1.81
N PHE A 85 0.92 6.21 1.42
CA PHE A 85 1.56 5.72 0.22
C PHE A 85 0.51 5.36 -0.85
N ASP A 86 0.64 6.03 -1.99
CA ASP A 86 -0.05 5.71 -3.22
C ASP A 86 0.99 5.29 -4.27
N SER A 87 0.85 4.09 -4.83
CA SER A 87 1.73 3.60 -5.90
C SER A 87 1.71 4.48 -7.16
N TYR A 88 0.63 5.23 -7.40
CA TYR A 88 0.55 6.22 -8.48
C TYR A 88 1.17 7.58 -8.11
N GLY A 89 1.50 7.81 -6.84
CA GLY A 89 2.07 9.07 -6.35
C GLY A 89 1.09 10.22 -6.21
N ASN A 90 -0.22 9.96 -6.08
CA ASN A 90 -1.21 11.02 -5.95
C ASN A 90 -1.26 11.59 -4.53
N ASN A 91 -1.56 12.89 -4.48
CA ASN A 91 -2.02 13.53 -3.26
C ASN A 91 -3.40 12.94 -2.86
N PRO A 92 -3.67 12.65 -1.57
CA PRO A 92 -4.97 12.15 -1.12
C PRO A 92 -6.18 12.99 -1.55
N LEU A 93 -6.02 14.31 -1.70
CA LEU A 93 -7.06 15.22 -2.21
C LEU A 93 -7.51 14.85 -3.63
N ASN A 94 -6.57 14.42 -4.48
CA ASN A 94 -6.86 14.02 -5.86
C ASN A 94 -7.55 12.64 -5.93
N LEU A 95 -7.43 11.85 -4.87
CA LEU A 95 -8.03 10.51 -4.78
C LEU A 95 -9.46 10.57 -4.25
N SER A 96 -9.68 11.34 -3.17
CA SER A 96 -10.99 11.50 -2.54
C SER A 96 -10.98 12.68 -1.58
N LYS A 97 -11.85 13.67 -1.80
CA LYS A 97 -12.03 14.79 -0.87
C LYS A 97 -12.36 14.30 0.55
N LYS A 98 -13.22 13.28 0.66
CA LYS A 98 -13.59 12.67 1.96
C LYS A 98 -12.38 12.09 2.69
N LEU A 99 -11.49 11.39 1.97
CA LEU A 99 -10.25 10.87 2.54
C LEU A 99 -9.35 12.01 3.01
N TYR A 100 -9.17 13.02 2.17
CA TYR A 100 -8.35 14.17 2.50
C TYR A 100 -8.86 14.92 3.72
N ASP A 101 -10.17 15.20 3.79
CA ASP A 101 -10.81 15.84 4.94
C ASP A 101 -10.61 15.00 6.23
N PHE A 102 -10.70 13.66 6.13
CA PHE A 102 -10.42 12.76 7.24
C PHE A 102 -8.96 12.86 7.70
N LEU A 103 -8.01 12.84 6.77
CA LEU A 103 -6.58 12.96 7.08
C LEU A 103 -6.28 14.32 7.72
N LEU A 104 -6.81 15.42 7.20
CA LEU A 104 -6.63 16.74 7.80
C LEU A 104 -7.15 16.80 9.24
N LYS A 105 -8.29 16.15 9.51
CA LYS A 105 -8.91 16.15 10.83
C LYS A 105 -8.15 15.32 11.86
N TYR A 106 -7.73 14.10 11.50
CA TYR A 106 -7.16 13.15 12.46
C TYR A 106 -5.63 13.01 12.38
N TYR A 107 -5.04 13.37 11.24
CA TYR A 107 -3.63 13.19 10.91
C TYR A 107 -3.09 14.36 10.06
N PRO A 108 -3.16 15.62 10.53
CA PRO A 108 -2.88 16.81 9.71
C PRO A 108 -1.45 16.85 9.14
N ASN A 109 -0.51 16.16 9.79
CA ASN A 109 0.90 16.09 9.39
C ASN A 109 1.22 14.84 8.55
N THR A 110 0.21 14.24 7.89
CA THR A 110 0.43 13.06 7.03
C THR A 110 1.36 13.41 5.87
N ILE A 111 2.46 12.67 5.74
CA ILE A 111 3.41 12.79 4.64
C ILE A 111 3.02 11.81 3.53
N TYR A 112 2.99 12.23 2.28
CA TYR A 112 2.65 11.36 1.16
C TYR A 112 3.76 11.31 0.12
N ASN A 113 3.87 10.18 -0.60
CA ASN A 113 4.82 10.10 -1.72
C ASN A 113 4.24 10.81 -2.96
N SER A 114 5.13 11.45 -3.72
CA SER A 114 4.81 12.07 -5.02
C SER A 114 5.38 11.31 -6.21
N VAL A 115 6.27 10.34 -5.95
CA VAL A 115 6.89 9.52 -7.01
C VAL A 115 5.88 8.48 -7.50
N GLN A 116 5.62 8.48 -8.80
CA GLN A 116 4.84 7.46 -9.47
C GLN A 116 5.67 6.18 -9.66
N TYR A 117 5.26 5.10 -8.99
CA TYR A 117 5.88 3.78 -9.13
C TYR A 117 5.06 2.85 -10.04
N GLN A 118 3.74 2.96 -10.00
CA GLN A 118 2.83 2.22 -10.88
C GLN A 118 2.44 3.05 -12.10
N LYS A 119 2.51 2.45 -13.29
CA LYS A 119 2.02 3.09 -14.51
C LYS A 119 0.49 3.19 -14.52
N TYR A 120 -0.05 4.33 -14.99
CA TYR A 120 -1.47 4.46 -15.32
C TYR A 120 -1.78 3.63 -16.57
N SER A 121 -2.32 2.44 -16.37
CA SER A 121 -2.73 1.55 -17.46
C SER A 121 -3.74 0.55 -16.94
N SER A 122 -4.81 0.31 -17.71
CA SER A 122 -5.77 -0.77 -17.42
C SER A 122 -5.13 -2.16 -17.46
N LYS A 123 -3.93 -2.28 -18.06
CA LYS A 123 -3.15 -3.53 -18.12
C LYS A 123 -2.11 -3.66 -16.99
N VAL A 124 -2.14 -2.76 -16.01
CA VAL A 124 -1.20 -2.77 -14.87
C VAL A 124 -1.99 -2.70 -13.57
N ALA A 125 -1.99 -3.80 -12.83
CA ALA A 125 -2.77 -3.98 -11.61
C ALA A 125 -1.88 -4.33 -10.39
N THR A 126 -0.93 -3.46 -10.08
CA THR A 126 0.11 -3.70 -9.06
C THR A 126 -0.15 -3.03 -7.71
N CYS A 127 -1.19 -2.20 -7.56
CA CYS A 127 -1.40 -1.37 -6.36
C CYS A 127 -1.48 -2.17 -5.05
N GLY A 128 -2.13 -3.34 -5.06
CA GLY A 128 -2.16 -4.23 -3.89
C GLY A 128 -0.76 -4.79 -3.55
N ARG A 129 0.03 -5.14 -4.56
CA ARG A 129 1.41 -5.66 -4.38
C ARG A 129 2.31 -4.59 -3.77
N TRP A 130 2.11 -3.33 -4.15
CA TRP A 130 2.77 -2.20 -3.53
C TRP A 130 2.46 -2.08 -2.04
N CYS A 131 1.19 -2.21 -1.63
CA CYS A 131 0.82 -2.23 -0.22
C CYS A 131 1.55 -3.36 0.54
N MET A 132 1.59 -4.56 -0.02
CA MET A 132 2.29 -5.70 0.58
C MET A 132 3.79 -5.46 0.72
N PHE A 133 4.43 -4.88 -0.30
CA PHE A 133 5.83 -4.50 -0.22
C PHE A 133 6.09 -3.47 0.88
N VAL A 134 5.27 -2.42 1.01
CA VAL A 134 5.42 -1.44 2.10
C VAL A 134 5.30 -2.12 3.47
N ILE A 135 4.36 -3.04 3.65
CA ILE A 135 4.23 -3.84 4.89
C ILE A 135 5.50 -4.66 5.15
N SER A 136 6.04 -5.34 4.14
CA SER A 136 7.31 -6.08 4.26
C SER A 136 8.46 -5.17 4.64
N MET A 137 8.53 -3.96 4.06
CA MET A 137 9.59 -2.99 4.38
C MET A 137 9.46 -2.45 5.80
N LEU A 138 8.24 -2.26 6.33
CA LEU A 138 8.03 -1.84 7.72
C LEU A 138 8.59 -2.84 8.72
N LYS A 139 8.57 -4.13 8.38
CA LYS A 139 9.11 -5.18 9.24
C LYS A 139 10.64 -5.28 9.20
N ILE A 140 11.25 -4.87 8.09
CA ILE A 140 12.70 -4.99 7.87
C ILE A 140 13.42 -3.73 8.33
N PHE A 141 12.85 -2.55 8.06
CA PHE A 141 13.52 -1.27 8.28
C PHE A 141 12.98 -0.55 9.51
N LYS A 142 13.88 -0.27 10.46
CA LYS A 142 13.61 0.70 11.52
C LYS A 142 13.37 2.09 10.94
N ASN A 143 12.36 2.77 11.48
CA ASN A 143 11.99 4.12 11.10
C ASN A 143 11.83 4.29 9.57
N LEU A 144 11.08 3.41 8.92
CA LEU A 144 10.77 3.52 7.49
C LEU A 144 10.03 4.84 7.20
N ASN A 145 10.35 5.46 6.06
CA ASN A 145 9.65 6.63 5.56
C ASN A 145 9.62 6.59 4.01
N VAL A 146 8.92 7.55 3.40
CA VAL A 146 8.77 7.61 1.94
C VAL A 146 10.11 7.79 1.20
N ASP A 147 11.06 8.53 1.78
CA ASP A 147 12.38 8.73 1.16
C ASP A 147 13.21 7.45 1.15
N LYS A 148 13.19 6.69 2.26
CA LYS A 148 13.83 5.37 2.34
C LYS A 148 13.22 4.40 1.33
N LEU A 149 11.89 4.37 1.21
CA LEU A 149 11.20 3.57 0.19
C LEU A 149 11.69 3.97 -1.21
N ASN A 150 11.78 5.26 -1.51
CA ASN A 150 12.26 5.74 -2.80
C ASN A 150 13.71 5.31 -3.09
N ILE A 151 14.60 5.41 -2.11
CA ILE A 151 16.00 4.96 -2.24
C ILE A 151 16.06 3.46 -2.53
N VAL A 152 15.34 2.64 -1.77
CA VAL A 152 15.28 1.18 -1.98
C VAL A 152 14.79 0.87 -3.40
N LEU A 153 13.69 1.50 -3.82
CA LEU A 153 13.10 1.26 -5.13
C LEU A 153 14.01 1.73 -6.26
N LYS A 154 14.64 2.90 -6.14
CA LYS A 154 15.62 3.40 -7.12
C LYS A 154 16.80 2.44 -7.24
N ASN A 155 17.32 1.93 -6.13
CA ASN A 155 18.40 0.94 -6.13
C ASN A 155 17.97 -0.36 -6.81
N MET A 156 16.76 -0.87 -6.53
CA MET A 156 16.21 -2.04 -7.21
C MET A 156 16.07 -1.80 -8.71
N LYS A 157 15.51 -0.67 -9.13
CA LYS A 157 15.38 -0.30 -10.54
C LYS A 157 16.72 -0.26 -11.27
N ASN A 158 17.74 0.32 -10.64
CA ASN A 158 19.09 0.38 -11.20
C ASN A 158 19.75 -1.01 -11.27
N LYS A 159 19.59 -1.83 -10.23
CA LYS A 159 20.15 -3.18 -10.15
C LYS A 159 19.53 -4.12 -11.18
N TYR A 160 18.19 -4.16 -11.24
CA TYR A 160 17.47 -5.10 -12.09
C TYR A 160 17.23 -4.57 -13.51
N LYS A 161 17.44 -3.27 -13.75
CA LYS A 161 17.18 -2.59 -15.04
C LYS A 161 15.76 -2.86 -15.55
N MET A 162 14.79 -2.89 -14.62
CA MET A 162 13.39 -3.23 -14.89
C MET A 162 12.45 -2.08 -14.48
N PRO A 163 11.30 -1.92 -15.13
CA PRO A 163 10.23 -1.05 -14.64
C PRO A 163 9.79 -1.46 -13.22
N TYR A 164 9.38 -0.49 -12.41
CA TYR A 164 8.92 -0.72 -11.04
C TYR A 164 7.80 -1.75 -10.95
N ASP A 165 6.82 -1.71 -11.85
CA ASP A 165 5.72 -2.68 -11.93
C ASP A 165 6.21 -4.13 -12.12
N ASN A 166 7.27 -4.32 -12.87
CA ASN A 166 7.84 -5.66 -13.08
C ASN A 166 8.59 -6.10 -11.83
N ILE A 167 9.34 -5.20 -11.19
CA ILE A 167 10.08 -5.49 -9.94
C ILE A 167 9.09 -5.92 -8.86
N ILE A 168 8.04 -5.14 -8.63
CA ILE A 168 7.09 -5.41 -7.55
C ILE A 168 6.33 -6.72 -7.79
N SER A 169 6.00 -7.03 -9.04
CA SER A 169 5.34 -8.29 -9.41
C SER A 169 6.24 -9.50 -9.24
N SER A 170 7.54 -9.36 -9.50
CA SER A 170 8.50 -10.43 -9.25
C SER A 170 8.77 -10.66 -7.76
N LEU A 171 8.71 -9.61 -6.93
CA LEU A 171 8.91 -9.72 -5.49
C LEU A 171 7.66 -10.25 -4.76
N ILE A 172 6.50 -9.81 -5.21
CA ILE A 172 5.18 -10.16 -4.66
C ILE A 172 4.44 -10.92 -5.74
N ASN A 173 4.87 -12.16 -5.97
CA ASN A 173 4.30 -13.02 -6.98
C ASN A 173 3.14 -13.84 -6.41
N PHE A 174 2.15 -14.09 -7.27
CA PHE A 174 1.10 -15.07 -7.04
C PHE A 174 1.30 -16.14 -8.10
N ASP A 175 1.63 -17.35 -7.69
CA ASP A 175 1.27 -18.51 -8.49
C ASP A 175 -0.17 -18.80 -8.09
N ILE A 176 -1.12 -18.23 -8.85
CA ILE A 176 -2.52 -18.66 -8.78
C ILE A 176 -2.51 -20.05 -9.43
N GLU A 177 -2.43 -21.10 -8.62
CA GLU A 177 -2.85 -22.44 -9.05
C GLU A 177 -4.38 -22.49 -9.17
#